data_AF-A0A4U3ANB2-F1
#
_entry.id   AF-A0A4U3ANB2-F1
#
_cell.length_a   1.000
_cell.length_b   1.000
_cell.length_c   1.000
_cell.angle_alpha   90.00
_cell.angle_beta   90.00
_cell.angle_gamma   90.00
#
_symmetry.space_group_name_H-M   'P 1'
#
loop_
_entity.id
_entity.type
_entity.pdbx_description
1 polymer ?
#
loop_
_entity_poly.entity_id
_entity_poly.type
_entity_poly.pdbx_seq_one_letter_code
_entity_poly.pdbx_strand_id
1 'polypeptide(L)'
;YDLLKPYLLAFPTNSFLITKETLEVFEHTEENLNLVKEIDIVQKAVDQYVTEKEMFPLVEGSEERLICGIKLGPYLKRILKRELYISEKHYLVSSKPDRKKQKSG
;
A
#
# COMPACT_ATOMS: atom_id res chain seq x y z
N TYR A 1 -30.20 31.82 -10.03
CA TYR A 1 -29.73 30.74 -9.14
C TYR A 1 -28.21 30.92 -8.94
N ASP A 2 -27.80 31.97 -8.21
CA ASP A 2 -26.40 32.42 -8.10
C ASP A 2 -26.01 32.78 -6.65
N LEU A 3 -26.27 31.89 -5.69
CA LEU A 3 -26.03 32.16 -4.25
C LEU A 3 -25.26 31.04 -3.52
N LEU A 4 -24.37 30.33 -4.22
CA LEU A 4 -23.51 29.27 -3.61
C LEU A 4 -22.02 29.41 -3.98
N LYS A 5 -21.49 30.63 -4.17
CA LYS A 5 -20.13 30.81 -4.71
C LYS A 5 -19.00 31.38 -3.83
N PRO A 6 -19.14 31.96 -2.62
CA PRO A 6 -17.97 32.61 -2.01
C PRO A 6 -17.36 31.93 -0.76
N TYR A 7 -17.46 30.60 -0.57
CA TYR A 7 -16.87 29.94 0.61
C TYR A 7 -15.78 28.89 0.34
N LEU A 8 -15.30 28.76 -0.90
CA LEU A 8 -14.16 27.89 -1.20
C LEU A 8 -12.95 28.69 -1.71
N LEU A 9 -12.47 29.63 -0.88
CA LEU A 9 -11.19 30.35 -1.07
C LEU A 9 -9.99 29.51 -0.59
N ALA A 10 -10.03 28.20 -0.76
CA ALA A 10 -8.90 27.33 -0.50
C ALA A 10 -8.45 26.74 -1.83
N PHE A 11 -7.50 27.41 -2.49
CA PHE A 11 -6.71 26.73 -3.51
C PHE A 11 -6.10 25.49 -2.85
N PRO A 12 -6.27 24.28 -3.41
CA PRO A 12 -5.67 23.09 -2.84
C PRO A 12 -4.14 23.22 -2.95
N THR A 13 -3.50 23.66 -1.87
CA THR A 13 -2.04 23.85 -1.81
C THR A 13 -1.30 22.52 -1.81
N ASN A 14 -1.96 21.45 -1.37
CA ASN A 14 -1.37 20.14 -1.20
C ASN A 14 -1.99 19.16 -2.17
N SER A 15 -1.16 18.59 -3.04
CA SER A 15 -1.53 17.43 -3.83
C SER A 15 -1.28 16.16 -3.01
N PHE A 16 -2.19 15.20 -3.11
CA PHE A 16 -2.05 13.89 -2.50
C PHE A 16 -2.14 12.82 -3.59
N LEU A 17 -1.51 11.69 -3.33
CA LEU A 17 -1.55 10.49 -4.16
C LEU A 17 -2.32 9.43 -3.42
N ILE A 18 -2.99 8.55 -4.15
CA ILE A 18 -3.70 7.42 -3.57
C ILE A 18 -3.37 6.17 -4.35
N THR A 19 -3.11 5.05 -3.66
CA THR A 19 -2.99 3.75 -4.29
C THR A 19 -4.34 3.32 -4.81
N LYS A 20 -4.36 2.82 -6.06
CA LYS A 20 -5.62 2.42 -6.68
C LYS A 20 -6.17 1.15 -6.04
N GLU A 21 -5.28 0.24 -5.64
CA GLU A 21 -5.68 -1.07 -5.14
C GLU A 21 -5.92 -1.06 -3.62
N THR A 22 -5.16 -0.25 -2.86
CA THR A 22 -5.22 -0.27 -1.39
C THR A 22 -5.84 0.98 -0.76
N LEU A 23 -6.18 1.98 -1.57
CA LEU A 23 -6.78 3.26 -1.16
C LEU A 23 -5.98 4.00 -0.07
N GLU A 24 -4.67 3.75 0.01
CA GLU A 24 -3.76 4.38 0.95
C GLU A 24 -3.32 5.75 0.40
N VAL A 25 -3.44 6.79 1.23
CA VAL A 25 -3.19 8.18 0.83
C VAL A 25 -1.78 8.60 1.23
N PHE A 26 -1.07 9.20 0.30
CA PHE A 26 0.30 9.68 0.44
C PHE A 26 0.40 11.15 0.00
N GLU A 27 1.40 11.86 0.50
CA GLU A 27 1.70 13.21 0.01
C GLU A 27 2.28 13.15 -1.41
N HIS A 28 2.00 14.15 -2.25
CA HIS A 28 2.52 14.19 -3.61
C HIS A 28 4.00 14.59 -3.61
N THR A 29 4.88 13.59 -3.41
CA THR A 29 6.33 13.69 -3.55
C THR A 29 6.83 12.67 -4.59
N GLU A 30 8.00 12.89 -5.20
CA GLU A 30 8.59 11.94 -6.15
C GLU A 30 8.84 10.55 -5.53
N GLU A 31 9.18 10.52 -4.25
CA GLU A 31 9.37 9.28 -3.50
C GLU A 31 8.03 8.52 -3.34
N ASN A 32 6.97 9.23 -2.95
CA ASN A 32 5.64 8.63 -2.79
C ASN A 32 5.02 8.22 -4.12
N LEU A 33 5.28 8.94 -5.22
CA LEU A 33 4.87 8.52 -6.57
C LEU A 33 5.39 7.13 -6.91
N ASN A 34 6.66 6.86 -6.58
CA ASN A 34 7.26 5.56 -6.80
C ASN A 34 6.69 4.50 -5.85
N LEU A 35 6.44 4.87 -4.60
CA LEU A 35 5.87 3.99 -3.59
C LEU A 35 4.43 3.58 -3.89
N VAL A 36 3.57 4.51 -4.31
CA VAL A 36 2.19 4.24 -4.73
C VAL A 36 2.15 3.24 -5.88
N LYS A 37 2.95 3.48 -6.92
CA LYS A 37 3.08 2.56 -8.05
C LYS A 37 3.60 1.20 -7.62
N GLU A 38 4.55 1.18 -6.68
CA GLU A 38 5.11 -0.05 -6.15
C GLU A 38 4.07 -0.86 -5.38
N ILE A 39 3.30 -0.22 -4.49
CA ILE A 39 2.21 -0.87 -3.74
C ILE A 39 1.18 -1.48 -4.69
N ASP A 40 0.71 -0.73 -5.70
CA ASP A 40 -0.28 -1.26 -6.66
C ASP A 40 0.26 -2.47 -7.46
N ILE A 41 1.53 -2.40 -7.88
CA ILE A 41 2.18 -3.52 -8.58
C ILE A 41 2.31 -4.75 -7.67
N VAL A 42 2.69 -4.53 -6.41
CA VAL A 42 2.90 -5.60 -5.44
C VAL A 42 1.58 -6.20 -5.01
N GLN A 43 0.52 -5.41 -4.80
CA GLN A 43 -0.83 -5.89 -4.52
C GLN A 43 -1.28 -6.85 -5.62
N LYS A 44 -1.17 -6.43 -6.89
CA LYS A 44 -1.53 -7.29 -8.03
C LYS A 44 -0.70 -8.58 -8.09
N ALA A 45 0.60 -8.51 -7.78
CA ALA A 45 1.47 -9.67 -7.74
C ALA A 45 1.11 -10.63 -6.59
N VAL A 46 0.75 -10.09 -5.42
CA VAL A 46 0.25 -10.85 -4.27
C VAL A 46 -1.08 -11.52 -4.63
N ASP A 47 -2.02 -10.81 -5.23
CA ASP A 47 -3.32 -11.35 -5.61
C ASP A 47 -3.15 -12.51 -6.60
N GLN A 48 -2.24 -12.37 -7.57
CA GLN A 48 -1.91 -13.43 -8.51
C GLN A 48 -1.26 -14.63 -7.81
N TYR A 49 -0.29 -14.38 -6.91
CA TYR A 49 0.35 -15.44 -6.13
C TYR A 49 -0.67 -16.19 -5.27
N VAL A 50 -1.58 -15.49 -4.58
CA VAL A 50 -2.64 -16.08 -3.76
C VAL A 50 -3.62 -16.87 -4.63
N THR A 51 -3.97 -16.37 -5.82
CA THR A 51 -4.85 -17.07 -6.75
C THR A 51 -4.22 -18.38 -7.25
N GLU A 52 -2.90 -18.41 -7.47
CA GLU A 52 -2.21 -19.59 -8.01
C GLU A 52 -1.73 -20.58 -6.93
N LYS A 53 -1.38 -20.09 -5.73
CA LYS A 53 -0.78 -20.88 -4.64
C LYS A 53 -1.68 -21.07 -3.44
N GLU A 54 -2.82 -20.36 -3.38
CA GLU A 54 -3.74 -20.32 -2.23
C GLU A 54 -3.05 -19.93 -0.91
N MET A 55 -1.93 -19.22 -1.00
CA MET A 55 -1.13 -18.80 0.14
C MET A 55 -0.63 -17.37 -0.06
N PHE A 56 -0.40 -16.63 1.02
CA PHE A 56 0.22 -15.32 0.93
C PHE A 56 1.74 -15.44 0.81
N PRO A 57 2.40 -14.61 -0.02
CA PRO A 57 3.85 -14.60 -0.18
C PRO A 57 4.53 -13.89 0.99
N LEU A 58 4.30 -14.37 2.21
CA LEU A 58 4.86 -13.83 3.44
C LEU A 58 6.20 -14.49 3.79
N VAL A 59 7.03 -13.74 4.50
CA VAL A 59 8.23 -14.28 5.16
C VAL A 59 7.79 -15.15 6.34
N GLU A 60 8.21 -16.40 6.33
CA GLU A 60 7.91 -17.35 7.41
C GLU A 60 8.53 -16.90 8.72
N GLY A 61 7.73 -16.86 9.79
CA GLY A 61 8.15 -16.34 11.09
C GLY A 61 8.07 -14.82 11.24
N SER A 62 7.60 -14.07 10.23
CA SER A 62 7.36 -12.63 10.37
C SER A 62 6.06 -12.37 11.13
N GLU A 63 6.17 -11.82 12.34
CA GLU A 63 5.02 -11.34 13.13
C GLU A 63 4.28 -10.17 12.45
N GLU A 64 4.98 -9.43 11.59
CA GLU A 64 4.47 -8.22 10.93
C GLU A 64 3.90 -8.50 9.54
N ARG A 65 3.82 -9.78 9.14
CA ARG A 65 3.37 -10.20 7.80
C ARG A 65 4.14 -9.48 6.70
N LEU A 66 5.47 -9.49 6.83
CA LEU A 66 6.39 -8.95 5.83
C LEU A 66 6.28 -9.74 4.52
N ILE A 67 6.19 -9.02 3.41
CA ILE A 67 6.12 -9.60 2.07
C ILE A 67 7.49 -10.14 1.68
N CYS A 68 7.53 -11.40 1.29
CA CYS A 68 8.72 -12.03 0.76
C CYS A 68 8.87 -11.70 -0.73
N GLY A 69 9.67 -10.68 -1.04
CA GLY A 69 9.97 -10.29 -2.42
C GLY A 69 10.57 -11.42 -3.28
N ILE A 70 11.23 -12.39 -2.66
CA ILE A 70 11.78 -13.57 -3.34
C ILE A 70 10.65 -14.48 -3.83
N LYS A 71 9.62 -14.74 -3.01
CA LYS A 71 8.44 -15.52 -3.41
C LYS A 71 7.65 -14.85 -4.53
N LEU A 72 7.62 -13.52 -4.55
CA LEU A 72 7.01 -12.70 -5.59
C LEU A 72 7.90 -12.46 -6.83
N GLY A 73 9.16 -12.91 -6.81
CA GLY A 73 10.10 -12.73 -7.92
C GLY A 73 9.57 -13.07 -9.32
N PRO A 74 8.84 -14.18 -9.55
CA PRO A 74 8.27 -14.46 -10.87
C PRO A 74 7.11 -13.54 -11.27
N TYR A 75 6.42 -12.93 -10.30
CA TYR A 75 5.29 -12.02 -10.52
C TYR A 75 5.73 -10.55 -10.60
N LEU A 76 6.89 -10.24 -10.01
CA LEU A 76 7.49 -8.92 -10.01
C LEU A 76 8.65 -8.85 -11.00
N LYS A 77 8.56 -7.94 -11.96
CA LYS A 77 9.67 -7.67 -12.91
C LYS A 77 10.96 -7.15 -12.25
N ARG A 78 10.91 -6.82 -10.95
CA ARG A 78 12.01 -6.25 -10.18
C ARG A 78 11.98 -6.73 -8.73
N ILE A 79 13.13 -6.70 -8.07
CA ILE A 79 13.23 -6.97 -6.63
C ILE A 79 12.62 -5.79 -5.85
N LEU A 80 11.85 -6.09 -4.80
CA LEU A 80 11.39 -5.09 -3.83
C LEU A 80 12.61 -4.39 -3.22
N LYS A 81 12.71 -3.07 -3.42
CA LYS A 81 13.73 -2.26 -2.74
C LYS A 81 13.34 -1.89 -1.31
N ARG A 82 12.05 -1.98 -0.99
CA ARG A 82 11.47 -1.59 0.29
C ARG A 82 10.73 -2.78 0.87
N GLU A 83 10.72 -2.83 2.19
CA GLU A 83 9.90 -3.76 2.95
C GLU A 83 8.45 -3.33 2.89
N LEU A 84 7.59 -4.21 2.40
CA LEU A 84 6.15 -4.01 2.32
C LEU A 84 5.46 -5.08 3.14
N TYR A 85 4.29 -4.76 3.68
CA TYR A 85 3.59 -5.60 4.64
C TYR A 85 2.17 -5.88 4.15
N ILE A 86 1.59 -7.00 4.56
CA ILE A 86 0.18 -7.29 4.32
C ILE A 86 -0.61 -7.00 5.58
N SER A 87 -1.57 -6.08 5.51
CA SER A 87 -2.49 -5.80 6.60
C SER A 87 -3.33 -7.04 6.89
N GLU A 88 -3.39 -7.45 8.16
CA GLU A 88 -4.19 -8.59 8.58
C GLU A 88 -5.69 -8.37 8.40
N LYS A 89 -6.15 -7.13 8.54
CA LYS A 89 -7.58 -6.81 8.52
C LYS A 89 -8.18 -6.84 7.12
N HIS A 90 -7.44 -6.30 6.16
CA HIS A 90 -7.94 -6.09 4.79
C HIS A 90 -7.21 -6.96 3.77
N TYR A 91 -6.14 -7.67 4.17
CA TYR A 91 -5.25 -8.43 3.28
C TYR A 91 -4.64 -7.57 2.16
N LEU A 92 -4.50 -6.26 2.43
CA LEU A 92 -3.94 -5.29 1.49
C LEU A 92 -2.47 -5.00 1.81
N VAL A 93 -1.70 -4.73 0.77
CA VAL A 93 -0.31 -4.32 0.83
C VAL A 93 -0.24 -2.88 1.36
N SER A 94 0.57 -2.67 2.38
CA SER A 94 0.82 -1.36 2.95
C SER A 94 2.32 -1.13 3.13
N SER A 95 2.71 0.15 3.08
CA SER A 95 4.07 0.57 3.41
C SER A 95 4.38 0.48 4.91
N LYS A 96 3.36 0.26 5.76
CA LYS A 96 3.53 0.18 7.22
C LYS A 96 2.99 -1.14 7.74
N PRO A 97 3.63 -1.74 8.75
CA PRO A 97 3.07 -2.91 9.40
C PRO A 97 1.77 -2.52 10.13
N ASP A 98 0.74 -3.37 10.06
CA ASP A 98 -0.56 -3.15 10.73
C ASP A 98 -0.47 -3.23 12.25
N ARG A 99 0.73 -3.56 12.79
CA ARG A 99 0.98 -3.79 14.22
C ARG A 99 0.66 -2.52 15.01
N LYS A 100 -0.62 -2.40 15.38
CA LYS A 100 -1.08 -1.48 16.41
C LYS A 100 -0.22 -1.76 17.62
N LYS A 101 0.45 -0.72 18.11
CA LYS A 101 0.76 -0.63 19.54
C LYS A 101 -0.51 -1.03 20.29
N GLN A 102 -0.48 -2.17 20.97
CA GLN A 102 -1.34 -2.36 22.13
C GLN A 102 -0.98 -1.23 23.09
N LYS A 103 -1.67 -0.09 22.98
CA LYS A 103 -1.89 0.75 24.16
C LYS A 103 -3.09 0.15 24.87
N SER A 104 -2.83 -0.90 25.64
CA SER A 104 -3.58 -1.15 26.87
C SER A 104 -3.05 -0.18 27.92
N GLY A 105 -3.94 0.46 28.66
CA GLY A 105 -3.62 1.33 29.79
C GLY A 105 -4.21 2.72 29.63
#